data_AF-A0A1T1P5C3-F1
#
_entry.id   AF-A0A1T1P5C3-F1
#
_cell.length_a   1.000
_cell.length_b   1.000
_cell.length_c   1.000
_cell.angle_alpha   90.00
_cell.angle_beta   90.00
_cell.angle_gamma   90.00
#
_symmetry.space_group_name_H-M   'P 1'
#
loop_
_entity.id
_entity.type
_entity.pdbx_description
1 polymer ?
#
loop_
_entity_poly.entity_id
_entity_poly.type
_entity_poly.pdbx_seq_one_letter_code
_entity_poly.pdbx_strand_id
1 'polypeptide(L)'
;MTRYAVLNNVAHHDLRVILRFGAEFGDAVGVVPAFVTEYAELQREYPLFFRKDPAGSGYQPVALLGFAQDENLFMQDGRWNASYLPGIVAKGPFLIGFQEQHVDGALVQEPVIHVDLEHPRISRSEGEAVFLPQGGHSPYLEHIIGVLRGIRDGLDAGQAMAAAFEALGLIQPVRLDVALDASHATQLQGLFAIDRERLAALDAQALQQLHQAGYLEGAFLMLASLHNVRRLMAEKQRRLQQSHSAPVAAYA
;
A
#
# COMPACT_ATOMS: atom_id res chain seq x y z
N MET A 1 16.45 -8.87 -13.07
CA MET A 1 15.76 -7.96 -14.04
C MET A 1 14.33 -8.46 -14.13
N THR A 2 13.34 -7.57 -14.13
CA THR A 2 11.93 -7.97 -14.20
C THR A 2 11.60 -8.50 -15.60
N ARG A 3 10.70 -9.49 -15.69
CA ARG A 3 10.21 -10.03 -16.97
C ARG A 3 8.69 -10.12 -16.93
N TYR A 4 8.06 -9.10 -17.48
CA TYR A 4 6.60 -9.05 -17.56
C TYR A 4 6.07 -9.87 -18.74
N ALA A 5 5.04 -10.67 -18.47
CA ALA A 5 4.28 -11.40 -19.48
C ALA A 5 2.78 -11.24 -19.24
N VAL A 6 1.99 -11.24 -20.33
CA VAL A 6 0.52 -11.29 -20.23
C VAL A 6 0.12 -12.64 -19.63
N LEU A 7 -0.57 -12.59 -18.51
CA LEU A 7 -1.01 -13.78 -17.78
C LEU A 7 -2.06 -14.53 -18.62
N ASN A 8 -1.87 -15.83 -18.79
CA ASN A 8 -2.81 -16.70 -19.51
C ASN A 8 -2.69 -18.14 -19.02
N ASN A 9 -3.78 -18.89 -19.12
CA ASN A 9 -3.91 -20.23 -18.60
C ASN A 9 -3.15 -21.32 -19.37
N VAL A 10 -2.57 -21.02 -20.54
CA VAL A 10 -1.79 -21.99 -21.33
C VAL A 10 -0.31 -21.94 -20.91
N ALA A 11 0.32 -20.78 -21.06
CA ALA A 11 1.74 -20.59 -20.72
C ALA A 11 2.00 -20.61 -19.21
N HIS A 12 0.98 -20.33 -18.40
CA HIS A 12 1.08 -20.18 -16.95
C HIS A 12 0.16 -21.16 -16.20
N HIS A 13 -0.24 -22.28 -16.83
CA HIS A 13 -1.16 -23.27 -16.25
C HIS A 13 -0.75 -23.80 -14.86
N ASP A 14 0.57 -23.96 -14.64
CA ASP A 14 1.20 -24.44 -13.41
C ASP A 14 1.78 -23.31 -12.54
N LEU A 15 1.43 -22.05 -12.82
CA LEU A 15 1.91 -20.90 -12.06
C LEU A 15 1.30 -20.89 -10.65
N ARG A 16 2.16 -20.74 -9.65
CA ARG A 16 1.81 -20.61 -8.25
C ARG A 16 2.48 -19.40 -7.61
N VAL A 17 1.86 -18.85 -6.56
CA VAL A 17 2.38 -17.70 -5.82
C VAL A 17 2.55 -18.02 -4.35
N ILE A 18 3.76 -17.80 -3.85
CA ILE A 18 4.12 -17.91 -2.44
C ILE A 18 3.50 -16.74 -1.66
N LEU A 19 2.63 -17.05 -0.69
CA LEU A 19 1.87 -16.06 0.09
C LEU A 19 2.50 -15.67 1.43
N ARG A 20 3.58 -16.31 1.86
CA ARG A 20 4.30 -15.88 3.08
C ARG A 20 4.97 -14.53 2.84
N PHE A 21 5.21 -13.79 3.91
CA PHE A 21 5.88 -12.48 3.86
C PHE A 21 7.34 -12.58 4.26
N GLY A 22 8.21 -11.77 3.67
CA GLY A 22 9.64 -11.86 3.91
C GLY A 22 10.44 -10.81 3.14
N ALA A 23 11.62 -10.50 3.67
CA ALA A 23 12.55 -9.58 3.02
C ALA A 23 12.98 -10.10 1.64
N GLU A 24 13.07 -11.42 1.48
CA GLU A 24 13.39 -12.08 0.21
C GLU A 24 12.35 -11.83 -0.89
N PHE A 25 11.14 -11.39 -0.53
CA PHE A 25 10.08 -11.03 -1.47
C PHE A 25 9.95 -9.52 -1.70
N GLY A 26 10.79 -8.70 -1.06
CA GLY A 26 10.72 -7.24 -1.13
C GLY A 26 9.70 -6.61 -0.17
N ASP A 27 9.21 -7.35 0.83
CA ASP A 27 8.19 -6.83 1.76
C ASP A 27 8.76 -5.98 2.91
N ALA A 28 10.08 -6.01 3.09
CA ALA A 28 10.80 -5.25 4.10
C ALA A 28 10.90 -3.77 3.70
N VAL A 29 9.76 -3.08 3.68
CA VAL A 29 9.62 -1.67 3.33
C VAL A 29 8.91 -0.91 4.44
N GLY A 30 9.38 0.30 4.73
CA GLY A 30 8.81 1.17 5.77
C GLY A 30 7.58 1.94 5.36
N VAL A 31 7.29 2.01 4.07
CA VAL A 31 6.17 2.77 3.54
C VAL A 31 5.69 2.15 2.24
N VAL A 32 4.39 2.20 2.02
CA VAL A 32 3.79 1.73 0.78
C VAL A 32 2.74 2.74 0.28
N PRO A 33 2.48 2.82 -1.04
CA PRO A 33 1.36 3.57 -1.57
C PRO A 33 0.03 3.17 -0.90
N ALA A 34 -0.83 4.16 -0.67
CA ALA A 34 -2.19 3.95 -0.19
C ALA A 34 -3.18 4.46 -1.25
N PHE A 35 -4.22 3.68 -1.51
CA PHE A 35 -5.23 4.01 -2.51
C PHE A 35 -6.54 4.41 -1.83
N VAL A 36 -7.20 5.45 -2.35
CA VAL A 36 -8.42 6.01 -1.73
C VAL A 36 -9.56 5.00 -1.63
N THR A 37 -9.59 4.05 -2.55
CA THR A 37 -10.52 2.91 -2.59
C THR A 37 -10.39 1.98 -1.39
N GLU A 38 -9.29 2.06 -0.64
CA GLU A 38 -8.99 1.21 0.51
C GLU A 38 -8.97 1.98 1.84
N TYR A 39 -9.17 3.30 1.84
CA TYR A 39 -8.96 4.14 3.03
C TYR A 39 -9.77 3.72 4.25
N ALA A 40 -11.01 3.27 4.05
CA ALA A 40 -11.89 2.83 5.14
C ALA A 40 -11.29 1.66 5.92
N GLU A 41 -10.62 0.73 5.24
CA GLU A 41 -9.92 -0.40 5.86
C GLU A 41 -8.53 0.00 6.33
N LEU A 42 -7.76 0.71 5.49
CA LEU A 42 -6.39 1.10 5.81
C LEU A 42 -6.32 1.96 7.07
N GLN A 43 -7.21 2.94 7.25
CA GLN A 43 -7.16 3.85 8.40
C GLN A 43 -7.37 3.15 9.74
N ARG A 44 -7.91 1.92 9.76
CA ARG A 44 -8.10 1.15 11.00
C ARG A 44 -6.81 0.54 11.51
N GLU A 45 -5.81 0.41 10.64
CA GLU A 45 -4.60 -0.36 10.88
C GLU A 45 -3.32 0.46 10.71
N TYR A 46 -3.28 1.35 9.72
CA TYR A 46 -2.09 2.07 9.28
C TYR A 46 -2.21 3.57 9.48
N PRO A 47 -1.15 4.28 9.89
CA PRO A 47 -1.07 5.72 9.71
C PRO A 47 -1.00 6.06 8.21
N LEU A 48 -1.89 6.94 7.75
CA LEU A 48 -1.91 7.45 6.39
C LEU A 48 -1.31 8.85 6.34
N PHE A 49 -0.38 9.05 5.42
CA PHE A 49 0.28 10.33 5.15
C PHE A 49 0.28 10.59 3.65
N PHE A 50 0.84 11.73 3.26
CA PHE A 50 1.28 11.99 1.90
C PHE A 50 2.81 12.06 1.84
N ARG A 51 3.35 11.72 0.69
CA ARG A 51 4.71 12.05 0.27
C ARG A 51 4.64 12.87 -1.02
N LYS A 52 5.66 13.70 -1.26
CA LYS A 52 5.81 14.31 -2.58
C LYS A 52 6.15 13.23 -3.59
N ASP A 53 5.49 13.31 -4.75
CA ASP A 53 5.81 12.43 -5.88
C ASP A 53 7.27 12.70 -6.33
N PRO A 54 8.17 11.69 -6.33
CA PRO A 54 9.53 11.86 -6.81
C PRO A 54 9.62 12.17 -8.31
N ALA A 55 8.62 11.78 -9.09
CA ALA A 55 8.61 11.89 -10.55
C ALA A 55 7.82 13.10 -11.09
N GLY A 56 7.19 13.90 -10.24
CA GLY A 56 6.30 14.98 -10.68
C GLY A 56 6.04 16.07 -9.65
N SER A 57 5.00 16.86 -9.89
CA SER A 57 4.47 17.83 -8.94
C SER A 57 3.20 17.27 -8.30
N GLY A 58 3.20 17.13 -6.98
CA GLY A 58 2.00 16.77 -6.22
C GLY A 58 2.29 15.83 -5.05
N TYR A 59 1.20 15.31 -4.48
CA TYR A 59 1.20 14.48 -3.30
C TYR A 59 0.61 13.10 -3.58
N GLN A 60 1.35 12.06 -3.20
CA GLN A 60 0.88 10.68 -3.24
C GLN A 60 0.53 10.21 -1.82
N PRO A 61 -0.65 9.63 -1.59
CA PRO A 61 -0.97 9.02 -0.31
C PRO A 61 -0.14 7.76 -0.06
N VAL A 62 0.25 7.57 1.20
CA VAL A 62 1.07 6.45 1.65
C VAL A 62 0.63 5.93 3.01
N ALA A 63 0.77 4.62 3.22
CA ALA A 63 0.62 3.97 4.51
C ALA A 63 2.01 3.71 5.13
N LEU A 64 2.16 4.08 6.41
CA LEU A 64 3.39 3.86 7.15
C LEU A 64 3.42 2.45 7.75
N LEU A 65 4.49 1.70 7.47
CA LEU A 65 4.71 0.33 7.95
C LEU A 65 5.85 0.22 8.97
N GLY A 66 6.72 1.22 9.02
CA GLY A 66 7.85 1.30 9.94
C GLY A 66 8.46 2.70 9.96
N PHE A 67 9.51 2.89 10.74
CA PHE A 67 10.17 4.19 10.90
C PHE A 67 11.52 4.28 10.16
N ALA A 68 11.94 3.20 9.48
CA ALA A 68 13.12 3.14 8.63
C ALA A 68 12.76 2.58 7.24
N GLN A 69 13.64 2.80 6.25
CA GLN A 69 13.38 2.42 4.85
C GLN A 69 13.11 0.93 4.69
N ASP A 70 13.93 0.08 5.30
CA ASP A 70 13.85 -1.39 5.16
C ASP A 70 13.18 -2.06 6.37
N GLU A 71 12.24 -1.35 7.02
CA GLU A 71 11.58 -1.83 8.24
C GLU A 71 10.07 -1.99 8.04
N ASN A 72 9.57 -3.21 8.19
CA ASN A 72 8.13 -3.48 8.24
C ASN A 72 7.73 -4.06 9.60
N LEU A 73 7.02 -3.28 10.40
CA LEU A 73 6.56 -3.64 11.74
C LEU A 73 5.28 -4.49 11.74
N PHE A 74 4.67 -4.67 10.58
CA PHE A 74 3.52 -5.57 10.40
C PHE A 74 3.94 -6.98 9.99
N MET A 75 5.20 -7.21 9.64
CA MET A 75 5.70 -8.54 9.33
C MET A 75 6.22 -9.25 10.58
N GLN A 76 5.78 -10.49 10.79
CA GLN A 76 6.29 -11.38 11.83
C GLN A 76 6.13 -12.86 11.39
N ASP A 77 7.20 -13.65 11.50
CA ASP A 77 7.19 -15.10 11.27
C ASP A 77 6.52 -15.54 9.95
N GLY A 78 6.81 -14.82 8.86
CA GLY A 78 6.24 -15.12 7.54
C GLY A 78 4.80 -14.64 7.35
N ARG A 79 4.23 -13.90 8.31
CA ARG A 79 2.84 -13.43 8.32
C ARG A 79 2.75 -11.92 8.37
N TRP A 80 1.60 -11.42 7.91
CA TRP A 80 1.20 -10.03 8.06
C TRP A 80 0.28 -9.87 9.27
N ASN A 81 0.63 -9.01 10.21
CA ASN A 81 -0.03 -8.83 11.49
C ASN A 81 -0.95 -7.59 11.48
N ALA A 82 -2.00 -7.65 10.65
CA ALA A 82 -3.10 -6.69 10.60
C ALA A 82 -4.35 -7.37 10.02
N SER A 83 -5.52 -6.78 10.26
CA SER A 83 -6.77 -7.33 9.73
C SER A 83 -6.95 -7.08 8.23
N TYR A 84 -6.24 -6.09 7.67
CA TYR A 84 -6.30 -5.71 6.26
C TYR A 84 -4.90 -5.64 5.65
N LEU A 85 -4.71 -6.24 4.47
CA LEU A 85 -3.45 -6.20 3.72
C LEU A 85 -3.55 -5.11 2.64
N PRO A 86 -2.65 -4.09 2.61
CA PRO A 86 -2.69 -3.06 1.58
C PRO A 86 -2.61 -3.66 0.17
N GLY A 87 -3.45 -3.18 -0.75
CA GLY A 87 -3.57 -3.73 -2.10
C GLY A 87 -2.25 -3.80 -2.86
N ILE A 88 -1.38 -2.80 -2.68
CA ILE A 88 -0.04 -2.78 -3.30
C ILE A 88 0.86 -3.94 -2.85
N VAL A 89 0.66 -4.46 -1.64
CA VAL A 89 1.34 -5.66 -1.14
C VAL A 89 0.57 -6.90 -1.61
N ALA A 90 -0.76 -6.88 -1.50
CA ALA A 90 -1.63 -8.00 -1.87
C ALA A 90 -1.51 -8.41 -3.34
N LYS A 91 -1.32 -7.45 -4.27
CA LYS A 91 -1.20 -7.72 -5.71
C LYS A 91 0.00 -8.61 -6.06
N GLY A 92 1.00 -8.70 -5.18
CA GLY A 92 2.23 -9.45 -5.38
C GLY A 92 2.86 -9.22 -6.77
N PRO A 93 3.14 -10.29 -7.54
CA PRO A 93 3.85 -10.21 -8.82
C PRO A 93 2.97 -9.72 -9.97
N PHE A 94 1.70 -9.40 -9.72
CA PHE A 94 0.75 -9.03 -10.76
C PHE A 94 0.67 -7.51 -10.98
N LEU A 95 0.31 -7.14 -12.19
CA LEU A 95 0.09 -5.77 -12.66
C LEU A 95 -1.12 -5.75 -13.59
N ILE A 96 -1.76 -4.60 -13.72
CA ILE A 96 -2.78 -4.36 -14.73
C ILE A 96 -2.18 -3.55 -15.87
N GLY A 97 -2.40 -3.99 -17.11
CA GLY A 97 -2.06 -3.28 -18.33
C GLY A 97 -3.28 -3.16 -19.23
N PHE A 98 -3.13 -2.51 -20.38
CA PHE A 98 -4.21 -2.36 -21.37
C PHE A 98 -3.74 -2.83 -22.73
N GLN A 99 -4.65 -3.47 -23.46
CA GLN A 99 -4.45 -3.85 -24.84
C GLN A 99 -5.56 -3.27 -25.71
N GLU A 100 -5.16 -2.77 -26.87
CA GLU A 100 -6.12 -2.34 -27.89
C GLU A 100 -6.77 -3.55 -28.54
N GLN A 101 -8.09 -3.60 -28.46
CA GLN A 101 -8.90 -4.57 -29.19
C GLN A 101 -9.99 -3.85 -29.98
N HIS A 102 -10.33 -4.41 -31.14
CA HIS A 102 -11.49 -3.97 -31.91
C HIS A 102 -12.70 -4.77 -31.46
N VAL A 103 -13.62 -4.12 -30.76
CA VAL A 103 -14.92 -4.69 -30.37
C VAL A 103 -15.99 -3.91 -31.13
N ASP A 104 -16.79 -4.62 -31.93
CA ASP A 104 -17.87 -4.04 -32.75
C ASP A 104 -17.42 -2.85 -33.64
N GLY A 105 -16.19 -2.92 -34.16
CA GLY A 105 -15.62 -1.88 -35.04
C GLY A 105 -15.07 -0.65 -34.30
N ALA A 106 -15.11 -0.62 -32.97
CA ALA A 106 -14.49 0.42 -32.14
C ALA A 106 -13.22 -0.11 -31.47
N LEU A 107 -12.19 0.74 -31.41
CA LEU A 107 -11.00 0.50 -30.59
C LEU A 107 -11.36 0.66 -29.11
N VAL A 108 -11.25 -0.43 -28.35
CA VAL A 108 -11.46 -0.48 -26.90
C VAL A 108 -10.17 -0.90 -26.22
N GLN A 109 -9.81 -0.22 -25.13
CA GLN A 109 -8.70 -0.60 -24.27
C GLN A 109 -9.19 -1.64 -23.26
N GLU A 110 -8.86 -2.91 -23.47
CA GLU A 110 -9.23 -3.98 -22.55
C GLU A 110 -8.17 -4.15 -21.46
N PRO A 111 -8.55 -4.18 -20.16
CA PRO A 111 -7.61 -4.43 -19.09
C PRO A 111 -7.14 -5.89 -19.12
N VAL A 112 -5.82 -6.08 -19.15
CA VAL A 112 -5.17 -7.39 -19.10
C VAL A 112 -4.24 -7.49 -17.89
N ILE A 113 -4.16 -8.68 -17.30
CA ILE A 113 -3.25 -8.94 -16.18
C ILE A 113 -1.88 -9.31 -16.73
N HIS A 114 -0.85 -8.66 -16.22
CA HIS A 114 0.54 -9.04 -16.42
C HIS A 114 1.09 -9.67 -15.14
N VAL A 115 2.10 -10.53 -15.30
CA VAL A 115 2.85 -11.12 -14.20
C VAL A 115 4.34 -10.89 -14.43
N ASP A 116 5.06 -10.51 -13.36
CA ASP A 116 6.53 -10.56 -13.35
C ASP A 116 7.00 -11.98 -13.07
N LEU A 117 7.49 -12.66 -14.11
CA LEU A 117 7.94 -14.05 -14.04
C LEU A 117 9.24 -14.22 -13.26
N GLU A 118 10.00 -13.14 -13.03
CA GLU A 118 11.23 -13.17 -12.23
C GLU A 118 10.99 -12.75 -10.77
N HIS A 119 9.74 -12.47 -10.38
CA HIS A 119 9.45 -12.12 -9.00
C HIS A 119 9.71 -13.33 -8.10
N PRO A 120 10.41 -13.18 -6.96
CA PRO A 120 10.76 -14.28 -6.05
C PRO A 120 9.57 -15.05 -5.45
N ARG A 121 8.33 -14.55 -5.62
CA ARG A 121 7.11 -15.20 -5.15
C ARG A 121 6.58 -16.23 -6.15
N ILE A 122 7.05 -16.18 -7.40
CA ILE A 122 6.63 -17.11 -8.44
C ILE A 122 7.25 -18.47 -8.18
N SER A 123 6.41 -19.50 -8.23
CA SER A 123 6.80 -20.89 -8.14
C SER A 123 5.98 -21.74 -9.11
N ARG A 124 6.44 -22.97 -9.37
CA ARG A 124 5.69 -24.01 -10.09
C ARG A 124 5.23 -25.15 -9.19
N SER A 125 5.69 -25.19 -7.95
CA SER A 125 5.40 -26.27 -6.99
C SER A 125 4.76 -25.76 -5.70
N GLU A 126 5.16 -24.59 -5.22
CA GLU A 126 4.77 -24.06 -3.90
C GLU A 126 3.79 -22.89 -4.00
N GLY A 127 2.95 -22.74 -2.98
CA GLY A 127 2.02 -21.62 -2.86
C GLY A 127 0.65 -21.87 -3.52
N GLU A 128 -0.09 -20.79 -3.71
CA GLU A 128 -1.45 -20.82 -4.24
C GLU A 128 -1.46 -20.87 -5.76
N ALA A 129 -2.29 -21.75 -6.32
CA ALA A 129 -2.43 -21.87 -7.77
C ALA A 129 -3.13 -20.64 -8.35
N VAL A 130 -2.62 -20.14 -9.48
CA VAL A 130 -3.21 -19.00 -10.18
C VAL A 130 -4.39 -19.44 -11.06
N PHE A 131 -4.32 -20.65 -11.60
CA PHE A 131 -5.38 -21.25 -12.40
C PHE A 131 -5.87 -22.56 -11.76
N LEU A 132 -7.14 -22.88 -12.00
CA LEU A 132 -7.69 -24.20 -11.74
C LEU A 132 -7.17 -25.20 -12.78
N PRO A 133 -7.16 -26.52 -12.50
CA PRO A 133 -6.65 -27.54 -13.41
C PRO A 133 -7.23 -27.45 -14.83
N GLN A 134 -8.48 -26.99 -14.97
CA GLN A 134 -9.20 -26.94 -16.25
C GLN A 134 -9.08 -25.58 -16.96
N GLY A 135 -8.18 -24.72 -16.50
CA GLY A 135 -7.85 -23.43 -17.12
C GLY A 135 -8.72 -22.25 -16.68
N GLY A 136 -9.63 -22.42 -15.72
CA GLY A 136 -10.37 -21.32 -15.10
C GLY A 136 -9.53 -20.54 -14.08
N HIS A 137 -9.95 -19.33 -13.71
CA HIS A 137 -9.29 -18.56 -12.64
C HIS A 137 -9.46 -19.26 -11.29
N SER A 138 -8.41 -19.24 -10.47
CA SER A 138 -8.53 -19.68 -9.08
C SER A 138 -9.20 -18.60 -8.21
N PRO A 139 -9.71 -18.95 -7.02
CA PRO A 139 -10.19 -17.95 -6.06
C PRO A 139 -9.12 -16.90 -5.69
N TYR A 140 -7.84 -17.30 -5.70
CA TYR A 140 -6.72 -16.39 -5.50
C TYR A 140 -6.63 -15.38 -6.65
N LEU A 141 -6.68 -15.82 -7.91
CA LEU A 141 -6.62 -14.91 -9.06
C LEU A 141 -7.83 -13.96 -9.10
N GLU A 142 -9.03 -14.44 -8.80
CA GLU A 142 -10.22 -13.59 -8.70
C GLU A 142 -10.07 -12.49 -7.65
N HIS A 143 -9.51 -12.82 -6.49
CA HIS A 143 -9.18 -11.83 -5.47
C HIS A 143 -8.17 -10.80 -5.99
N ILE A 144 -7.09 -11.25 -6.64
CA ILE A 144 -6.07 -10.37 -7.23
C ILE A 144 -6.65 -9.45 -8.31
N ILE A 145 -7.58 -9.93 -9.13
CA ILE A 145 -8.30 -9.09 -10.11
C ILE A 145 -9.03 -7.94 -9.42
N GLY A 146 -9.72 -8.23 -8.31
CA GLY A 146 -10.38 -7.21 -7.48
C GLY A 146 -9.39 -6.19 -6.91
N VAL A 147 -8.26 -6.67 -6.37
CA VAL A 147 -7.19 -5.81 -5.85
C VAL A 147 -6.63 -4.89 -6.94
N LEU A 148 -6.28 -5.43 -8.11
CA LEU A 148 -5.71 -4.65 -9.22
C LEU A 148 -6.68 -3.59 -9.74
N ARG A 149 -7.99 -3.90 -9.78
CA ARG A 149 -9.03 -2.92 -10.13
C ARG A 149 -9.11 -1.80 -9.09
N GLY A 150 -9.15 -2.16 -7.80
CA GLY A 150 -9.17 -1.20 -6.70
C GLY A 150 -7.95 -0.26 -6.70
N ILE A 151 -6.76 -0.78 -6.99
CA ILE A 151 -5.52 -0.01 -7.15
C ILE A 151 -5.65 0.99 -8.30
N ARG A 152 -6.11 0.55 -9.47
CA ARG A 152 -6.28 1.41 -10.65
C ARG A 152 -7.24 2.56 -10.33
N ASP A 153 -8.44 2.23 -9.87
CA ASP A 153 -9.49 3.22 -9.60
C ASP A 153 -9.04 4.20 -8.51
N GLY A 154 -8.30 3.69 -7.51
CA GLY A 154 -7.76 4.48 -6.41
C GLY A 154 -6.57 5.37 -6.79
N LEU A 155 -5.82 5.05 -7.85
CA LEU A 155 -4.73 5.89 -8.33
C LEU A 155 -5.28 7.19 -8.94
N ASP A 156 -6.23 7.07 -9.87
CA ASP A 156 -6.83 8.21 -10.57
C ASP A 156 -7.57 9.12 -9.57
N ALA A 157 -8.41 8.51 -8.72
CA ALA A 157 -9.15 9.24 -7.69
C ALA A 157 -8.21 9.86 -6.62
N GLY A 158 -7.14 9.16 -6.26
CA GLY A 158 -6.15 9.65 -5.29
C GLY A 158 -5.41 10.89 -5.77
N GLN A 159 -5.01 10.93 -7.04
CA GLN A 159 -4.36 12.11 -7.63
C GLN A 159 -5.29 13.34 -7.63
N ALA A 160 -6.54 13.16 -8.08
CA ALA A 160 -7.52 14.24 -8.11
C ALA A 160 -7.85 14.77 -6.71
N MET A 161 -7.99 13.88 -5.72
CA MET A 161 -8.23 14.24 -4.33
C MET A 161 -7.04 15.00 -3.72
N ALA A 162 -5.81 14.50 -3.91
CA ALA A 162 -4.61 15.15 -3.39
C ALA A 162 -4.42 16.56 -3.99
N ALA A 163 -4.68 16.73 -5.29
CA ALA A 163 -4.64 18.03 -5.94
C ALA A 163 -5.67 19.01 -5.37
N ALA A 164 -6.89 18.55 -5.08
CA ALA A 164 -7.92 19.38 -4.43
C ALA A 164 -7.51 19.82 -3.02
N PHE A 165 -6.94 18.91 -2.23
CA PHE A 165 -6.43 19.25 -0.90
C PHE A 165 -5.23 20.20 -0.95
N GLU A 166 -4.32 20.02 -1.91
CA GLU A 166 -3.19 20.93 -2.14
C GLU A 166 -3.66 22.33 -2.53
N ALA A 167 -4.63 22.45 -3.45
CA ALA A 167 -5.18 23.73 -3.89
C ALA A 167 -5.86 24.52 -2.74
N LEU A 168 -6.47 23.81 -1.78
CA LEU A 168 -7.05 24.38 -0.57
C LEU A 168 -6.01 24.56 0.57
N GLY A 169 -4.75 24.21 0.34
CA GLY A 169 -3.68 24.32 1.32
C GLY A 169 -3.83 23.38 2.52
N LEU A 170 -4.59 22.28 2.39
CA LEU A 170 -4.87 21.35 3.48
C LEU A 170 -3.68 20.42 3.79
N ILE A 171 -2.81 20.15 2.80
CA ILE A 171 -1.66 19.27 2.98
C ILE A 171 -0.49 20.07 3.56
N GLN A 172 -0.10 19.75 4.81
CA GLN A 172 0.99 20.44 5.52
C GLN A 172 2.10 19.47 5.90
N PRO A 173 3.39 19.92 5.91
CA PRO A 173 4.50 19.07 6.33
C PRO A 173 4.34 18.67 7.80
N VAL A 174 4.60 17.40 8.10
CA VAL A 174 4.58 16.88 9.46
C VAL A 174 5.95 16.31 9.80
N ARG A 175 6.41 16.63 11.00
CA ARG A 175 7.57 16.01 11.63
C ARG A 175 7.08 14.97 12.63
N LEU A 176 7.44 13.71 12.42
CA LEU A 176 7.21 12.66 13.40
C LEU A 176 8.47 12.46 14.22
N ASP A 177 8.44 12.96 15.45
CA ASP A 177 9.46 12.67 16.46
C ASP A 177 9.05 11.41 17.23
N VAL A 178 9.78 10.33 16.99
CA VAL A 178 9.51 9.01 17.54
C VAL A 178 10.55 8.76 18.63
N ALA A 179 10.21 9.10 19.86
CA ALA A 179 10.99 8.75 21.04
C ALA A 179 10.60 7.33 21.49
N LEU A 180 11.50 6.37 21.33
CA LEU A 180 11.26 4.95 21.62
C LEU A 180 11.75 4.59 23.03
N ASP A 181 12.92 5.07 23.43
CA ASP A 181 13.44 4.98 24.79
C ASP A 181 14.51 6.07 25.05
N ALA A 182 15.25 5.96 26.16
CA ALA A 182 16.27 6.93 26.55
C ALA A 182 17.44 7.07 25.56
N SER A 183 17.71 6.05 24.74
CA SER A 183 18.80 6.04 23.75
C SER A 183 18.34 5.94 22.31
N HIS A 184 17.07 5.64 22.05
CA HIS A 184 16.51 5.48 20.71
C HIS A 184 15.45 6.55 20.43
N ALA A 185 15.82 7.51 19.61
CA ALA A 185 14.90 8.42 18.95
C ALA A 185 15.09 8.32 17.43
N THR A 186 14.00 8.37 16.68
CA THR A 186 14.03 8.47 15.23
C THR A 186 13.13 9.62 14.80
N GLN A 187 13.56 10.33 13.78
CA GLN A 187 12.78 11.38 13.17
C GLN A 187 12.46 10.98 11.74
N LEU A 188 11.16 10.91 11.42
CA LEU A 188 10.72 10.67 10.05
C LEU A 188 10.38 12.02 9.39
N GLN A 189 11.02 12.28 8.26
CA GLN A 189 10.89 13.51 7.47
C GLN A 189 10.27 13.22 6.10
N GLY A 190 9.86 14.28 5.40
CA GLY A 190 9.28 14.18 4.05
C GLY A 190 7.85 13.65 4.03
N LEU A 191 7.18 13.61 5.19
CA LEU A 191 5.76 13.30 5.31
C LEU A 191 4.94 14.58 5.40
N PHE A 192 3.72 14.47 4.89
CA PHE A 192 2.71 15.52 4.94
C PHE A 192 1.39 14.92 5.40
N ALA A 193 0.55 15.70 6.06
CA ALA A 193 -0.76 15.26 6.52
C ALA A 193 -1.80 16.34 6.26
N ILE A 194 -3.08 15.96 6.36
CA ILE A 194 -4.17 16.93 6.41
C ILE A 194 -4.04 17.75 7.70
N ASP A 195 -4.04 19.06 7.55
CA ASP A 195 -4.10 20.00 8.66
C ASP A 195 -5.55 20.14 9.15
N ARG A 196 -5.78 19.79 10.41
CA ARG A 196 -7.12 19.79 11.01
C ARG A 196 -7.70 21.18 11.15
N GLU A 197 -6.87 22.18 11.47
CA GLU A 197 -7.34 23.55 11.69
C GLU A 197 -7.75 24.17 10.36
N ARG A 198 -6.96 23.98 9.31
CA ARG A 198 -7.28 24.43 7.96
C ARG A 198 -8.52 23.74 7.40
N LEU A 199 -8.68 22.44 7.65
CA LEU A 199 -9.90 21.71 7.27
C LEU A 199 -11.14 22.28 7.98
N ALA A 200 -11.02 22.59 9.27
CA ALA A 200 -12.12 23.17 10.06
C ALA A 200 -12.42 24.64 9.67
N ALA A 201 -11.44 25.34 9.12
CA ALA A 201 -11.56 26.74 8.68
C ALA A 201 -12.02 26.90 7.22
N LEU A 202 -12.34 25.81 6.51
CA LEU A 202 -12.87 25.89 5.15
C LEU A 202 -14.16 26.70 5.12
N ASP A 203 -14.28 27.57 4.11
CA ASP A 203 -15.54 28.25 3.84
C ASP A 203 -16.59 27.30 3.25
N ALA A 204 -17.83 27.79 3.15
CA ALA A 204 -18.95 27.00 2.65
C ALA A 204 -18.73 26.51 1.21
N GLN A 205 -18.06 27.28 0.36
CA GLN A 205 -17.85 26.94 -1.04
C GLN A 205 -16.82 25.80 -1.17
N ALA A 206 -15.68 25.92 -0.50
CA ALA A 206 -14.64 24.89 -0.48
C ALA A 206 -15.16 23.59 0.16
N LEU A 207 -15.91 23.68 1.26
CA LEU A 207 -16.53 22.52 1.90
C LEU A 207 -17.53 21.82 0.96
N GLN A 208 -18.39 22.58 0.27
CA GLN A 208 -19.33 22.04 -0.70
C GLN A 208 -18.60 21.35 -1.86
N GLN A 209 -17.52 21.94 -2.38
CA GLN A 209 -16.71 21.34 -3.44
C GLN A 209 -16.13 19.98 -3.03
N LEU A 210 -15.51 19.90 -1.85
CA LEU A 210 -14.97 18.64 -1.33
C LEU A 210 -16.05 17.60 -1.07
N HIS A 211 -17.22 18.01 -0.59
CA HIS A 211 -18.34 17.10 -0.36
C HIS A 211 -18.90 16.53 -1.66
N GLN A 212 -19.16 17.38 -2.66
CA GLN A 212 -19.69 16.95 -3.96
C GLN A 212 -18.72 16.02 -4.70
N ALA A 213 -17.41 16.23 -4.54
CA ALA A 213 -16.39 15.37 -5.11
C ALA A 213 -16.14 14.08 -4.30
N GLY A 214 -16.75 13.92 -3.12
CA GLY A 214 -16.54 12.77 -2.23
C GLY A 214 -15.21 12.79 -1.46
N TYR A 215 -14.44 13.87 -1.54
CA TYR A 215 -13.10 13.97 -0.95
C TYR A 215 -13.11 14.24 0.55
N LEU A 216 -14.20 14.79 1.08
CA LEU A 216 -14.27 15.11 2.51
C LEU A 216 -14.11 13.87 3.41
N GLU A 217 -14.66 12.72 2.99
CA GLU A 217 -14.48 11.45 3.69
C GLU A 217 -12.99 11.06 3.76
N GLY A 218 -12.28 11.15 2.62
CA GLY A 218 -10.86 10.85 2.56
C GLY A 218 -10.02 11.68 3.54
N ALA A 219 -10.32 12.98 3.67
CA ALA A 219 -9.64 13.85 4.63
C ALA A 219 -9.82 13.39 6.08
N PHE A 220 -11.06 13.03 6.46
CA PHE A 220 -11.35 12.55 7.81
C PHE A 220 -10.76 11.17 8.09
N LEU A 221 -10.77 10.24 7.14
CA LEU A 221 -10.15 8.92 7.29
C LEU A 221 -8.64 9.05 7.47
N MET A 222 -7.97 9.95 6.73
CA MET A 222 -6.55 10.22 6.93
C MET A 222 -6.28 10.83 8.32
N LEU A 223 -7.07 11.81 8.76
CA LEU A 223 -6.94 12.36 10.12
C LEU A 223 -7.16 11.31 11.21
N ALA A 224 -8.13 10.41 11.03
CA ALA A 224 -8.42 9.32 11.96
C ALA A 224 -7.26 8.31 12.03
N SER A 225 -6.65 8.00 10.88
CA SER A 225 -5.54 7.06 10.76
C SER A 225 -4.31 7.44 11.60
N LEU A 226 -4.12 8.74 11.88
CA LEU A 226 -2.96 9.24 12.63
C LEU A 226 -2.90 8.69 14.06
N HIS A 227 -4.02 8.22 14.63
CA HIS A 227 -4.03 7.56 15.94
C HIS A 227 -3.25 6.24 15.92
N ASN A 228 -3.09 5.61 14.76
CA ASN A 228 -2.31 4.37 14.61
C ASN A 228 -0.81 4.59 14.80
N VAL A 229 -0.30 5.83 14.76
CA VAL A 229 1.12 6.12 14.98
C VAL A 229 1.56 5.61 16.35
N ARG A 230 0.72 5.79 17.38
CA ARG A 230 1.01 5.29 18.74
C ARG A 230 1.13 3.77 18.78
N ARG A 231 0.26 3.06 18.04
CA ARG A 231 0.29 1.59 17.95
C ARG A 231 1.58 1.12 17.26
N LEU A 232 1.97 1.80 16.18
CA LEU A 232 3.20 1.52 15.45
C LEU A 232 4.45 1.78 16.30
N MET A 233 4.47 2.87 17.06
CA MET A 233 5.54 3.17 18.03
C MET A 233 5.64 2.11 19.11
N ALA A 234 4.52 1.68 19.69
CA ALA A 234 4.50 0.64 20.72
C ALA A 234 5.07 -0.69 20.20
N GLU A 235 4.75 -1.07 18.96
CA GLU A 235 5.31 -2.26 18.33
C GLU A 235 6.83 -2.13 18.12
N LYS A 236 7.33 -0.97 17.68
CA LYS A 236 8.77 -0.72 17.56
C LYS A 236 9.48 -0.82 18.92
N GLN A 237 8.91 -0.24 19.98
CA GLN A 237 9.44 -0.32 21.33
C GLN A 237 9.50 -1.77 21.83
N ARG A 238 8.43 -2.54 21.61
CA ARG A 238 8.38 -3.97 21.96
C ARG A 238 9.51 -4.75 21.30
N ARG A 239 9.76 -4.54 20.01
CA ARG A 239 10.86 -5.21 19.27
C ARG A 239 12.24 -4.82 19.81
N LEU A 240 12.47 -3.53 20.10
CA LEU A 240 13.74 -3.07 20.68
C LEU A 240 14.02 -3.72 22.04
N GLN A 241 13.01 -3.83 22.92
CA GLN A 241 13.15 -4.51 24.20
C GLN A 241 13.48 -6.00 24.06
N GLN A 242 12.87 -6.68 23.09
CA GLN A 242 13.15 -8.09 22.79
C GLN A 242 14.58 -8.29 22.26
N SER A 243 15.07 -7.40 21.40
CA SER A 243 16.45 -7.45 20.92
C SER A 243 17.47 -7.22 22.04
N HIS A 244 17.18 -6.38 23.03
CA HIS A 244 18.05 -6.17 24.19
C HIS A 244 17.99 -7.31 25.23
N SER A 245 16.90 -8.08 25.24
CA SER A 245 16.70 -9.19 26.19
C SER A 245 17.19 -10.54 25.65
N ALA A 246 17.57 -10.63 24.38
CA ALA A 246 18.16 -11.84 23.81
C ALA A 246 19.61 -11.98 24.33
N PRO A 247 19.96 -13.05 25.08
CA PRO A 247 21.32 -13.24 25.53
C PRO A 247 22.23 -13.41 24.32
N VAL A 248 23.38 -12.71 24.33
CA VAL A 248 24.51 -13.03 23.47
C VAL A 248 24.82 -14.50 23.72
N ALA A 249 24.41 -15.38 22.80
CA ALA A 249 24.78 -16.78 22.86
C ALA A 249 26.31 -16.81 22.81
N ALA A 250 26.90 -17.06 23.98
CA ALA A 250 28.33 -17.20 24.15
C ALA A 250 28.78 -18.31 23.21
N TYR A 251 29.57 -17.95 22.21
CA TYR A 251 30.45 -18.89 21.54
C TYR A 251 31.41 -19.41 22.61
N ALA A 252 31.23 -20.68 22.99
CA ALA A 252 32.19 -21.50 23.71
C ALA A 252 32.49 -22.72 22.84
#